data_AF-A0A8J5M6N8-F1
#
_entry.id   AF-A0A8J5M6N8-F1
#
_cell.length_a   1.000
_cell.length_b   1.000
_cell.length_c   1.000
_cell.angle_alpha   90.00
_cell.angle_beta   90.00
_cell.angle_gamma   90.00
#
_symmetry.space_group_name_H-M   'P 1'
#
loop_
_entity.id
_entity.type
_entity.pdbx_description
1 polymer ?
#
loop_
_entity_poly.entity_id
_entity_poly.type
_entity_poly.pdbx_seq_one_letter_code
_entity_poly.pdbx_strand_id
1 'polypeptide(L)'
;MLQRFRTLFNLPSIIRGSIAKGEYDLAVREYRKAKSIVLPSHAQSFAYAKLFLLEVGILKRVLEEVEKVMQEFRMMLFKSMEDPELDLADLENIVRLLLELEPSSDPVWRYLNIQNRRIKSLLEKCTSNHEAQMEMLHNKIRDRSKSDARWRQLQEDSTKLVQSTFRDFDESNILRSFMNDAIVEIAKTCQALEGKESAPPAAVRALHGLYFDITKIYILRLCTWMRATTKEISPDEMWSPLTTLERNKSPYTISCLPLVFQSTIISAMDRIDNLIESLKNETIKYQHVSEHIQEIQESVRLAFLNSFLGFAGYLERIGSELSQWRSNKENNPLQNGYLHNIEKELSTSDGGCAAPLSDFHRKLLIVLSNIGYCKDELSHGLYCRYKHVWLQHRDDDEQNADMRDLVTSFSALEEKVLGQYTCAKSDLIRDAAQIYLFGSGIQWGGAPTVKGIRDATVDLLHILVGVHAEVQQCSCYICL
;
A
#
# COMPACT_ATOMS: atom_id res chain seq x y z
N MET A 1 82.16 -54.84 25.63
CA MET A 1 81.67 -53.80 24.70
C MET A 1 80.13 -53.75 24.59
N LEU A 2 79.39 -54.87 24.70
CA LEU A 2 77.91 -54.92 24.62
C LEU A 2 77.12 -54.42 25.86
N GLN A 3 77.72 -54.32 27.05
CA GLN A 3 76.99 -53.83 28.25
C GLN A 3 76.68 -52.33 28.21
N ARG A 4 77.48 -51.51 27.51
CA ARG A 4 77.29 -50.05 27.42
C ARG A 4 76.10 -49.62 26.55
N PHE A 5 75.63 -50.47 25.63
CA PHE A 5 74.53 -50.16 24.70
C PHE A 5 73.19 -50.80 25.09
N ARG A 6 73.15 -51.65 26.14
CA ARG A 6 71.91 -52.33 26.59
C ARG A 6 70.82 -51.35 27.01
N THR A 7 71.21 -50.19 27.55
CA THR A 7 70.30 -49.10 27.93
C THR A 7 69.72 -48.37 26.72
N LEU A 8 70.44 -48.31 25.59
CA LEU A 8 69.97 -47.67 24.36
C LEU A 8 68.89 -48.48 23.65
N PHE A 9 68.97 -49.82 23.67
CA PHE A 9 67.94 -50.68 23.07
C PHE A 9 66.58 -50.61 23.80
N ASN A 10 66.60 -50.40 25.12
CA ASN A 10 65.38 -50.26 25.93
C ASN A 10 64.85 -48.82 26.02
N LEU A 11 65.61 -47.86 25.50
CA LEU A 11 65.33 -46.44 25.61
C LEU A 11 63.98 -46.00 25.01
N PRO A 12 63.55 -46.44 23.81
CA PRO A 12 62.22 -46.05 23.29
C PRO A 12 61.07 -46.50 24.20
N SER A 13 61.23 -47.63 24.89
CA SER A 13 60.22 -48.13 25.84
C SER A 13 60.25 -47.36 27.16
N ILE A 14 61.44 -46.99 27.64
CA ILE A 14 61.61 -46.15 28.85
C ILE A 14 61.02 -44.77 28.61
N ILE A 15 61.34 -44.13 27.48
CA ILE A 15 60.82 -42.82 27.09
C ILE A 15 59.29 -42.85 26.95
N ARG A 16 58.73 -43.86 26.25
CA ARG A 16 57.27 -44.04 26.18
C ARG A 16 56.64 -44.23 27.56
N GLY A 17 57.28 -45.01 28.43
CA GLY A 17 56.85 -45.22 29.81
C GLY A 17 56.87 -43.92 30.65
N SER A 18 57.89 -43.09 30.52
CA SER A 18 57.97 -41.80 31.20
C SER A 18 56.95 -40.79 30.67
N ILE A 19 56.71 -40.74 29.35
CA ILE A 19 55.67 -39.90 28.76
C ILE A 19 54.28 -40.32 29.26
N ALA A 20 53.99 -41.63 29.28
CA ALA A 20 52.70 -42.16 29.75
C ALA A 20 52.44 -41.90 31.25
N LYS A 21 53.51 -41.75 32.05
CA LYS A 21 53.44 -41.42 33.48
C LYS A 21 53.42 -39.91 33.77
N GLY A 22 53.56 -39.06 32.76
CA GLY A 22 53.64 -37.60 32.92
C GLY A 22 55.01 -37.08 33.37
N GLU A 23 56.03 -37.94 33.42
CA GLU A 23 57.40 -37.57 33.82
C GLU A 23 58.17 -36.98 32.62
N TYR A 24 57.71 -35.83 32.12
CA TYR A 24 58.19 -35.24 30.87
C TYR A 24 59.66 -34.81 30.93
N ASP A 25 60.11 -34.23 32.03
CA ASP A 25 61.52 -33.84 32.21
C ASP A 25 62.47 -35.04 32.19
N LEU A 26 62.02 -36.20 32.70
CA LEU A 26 62.79 -37.44 32.66
C LEU A 26 62.90 -37.97 31.23
N ALA A 27 61.80 -37.94 30.48
CA ALA A 27 61.78 -38.33 29.07
C ALA A 27 62.72 -37.46 28.22
N VAL A 28 62.71 -36.15 28.41
CA VAL A 28 63.60 -35.20 27.70
C VAL A 28 65.06 -35.41 28.09
N ARG A 29 65.36 -35.68 29.37
CA ARG A 29 66.72 -35.94 29.85
C ARG A 29 67.30 -37.22 29.28
N GLU A 30 66.55 -38.32 29.31
CA GLU A 30 66.97 -39.60 28.75
C GLU A 30 67.16 -39.51 27.22
N TYR A 31 66.31 -38.74 26.55
CA TYR A 31 66.48 -38.42 25.12
C TYR A 31 67.77 -37.63 24.85
N ARG A 32 68.04 -36.54 25.59
CA ARG A 32 69.27 -35.75 25.44
C ARG A 32 70.52 -36.56 25.74
N LYS A 33 70.48 -37.40 26.76
CA LYS A 33 71.57 -38.33 27.11
C LYS A 33 71.84 -39.34 26.00
N ALA A 34 70.80 -39.86 25.37
CA ALA A 34 70.96 -40.75 24.23
C ALA A 34 71.55 -40.02 23.03
N LYS A 35 71.08 -38.79 22.75
CA LYS A 35 71.62 -37.93 21.68
C LYS A 35 73.11 -37.61 21.91
N SER A 36 73.54 -37.34 23.16
CA SER A 36 74.95 -37.05 23.49
C SER A 36 75.87 -38.28 23.51
N ILE A 37 75.33 -39.48 23.81
CA ILE A 37 76.09 -40.73 23.69
C ILE A 37 76.35 -41.07 22.22
N VAL A 38 75.39 -40.75 21.34
CA VAL A 38 75.51 -40.96 19.89
C VAL A 38 76.33 -39.85 19.21
N LEU A 39 76.29 -38.62 19.74
CA LEU A 39 77.12 -37.48 19.33
C LEU A 39 77.94 -36.94 20.54
N PRO A 40 79.16 -37.43 20.79
CA PRO A 40 80.05 -36.81 21.76
C PRO A 40 80.41 -35.39 21.31
N SER A 41 80.16 -34.41 22.17
CA SER A 41 80.27 -32.96 21.91
C SER A 41 81.71 -32.42 21.85
N HIS A 42 82.63 -33.13 21.19
CA HIS A 42 83.93 -32.57 20.78
C HIS A 42 84.04 -32.67 19.27
N ALA A 43 84.28 -31.52 18.62
CA ALA A 43 84.22 -31.26 17.18
C ALA A 43 85.24 -32.03 16.30
N GLN A 44 85.70 -33.20 16.72
CA GLN A 44 86.57 -34.10 15.95
C GLN A 44 86.07 -35.53 16.08
N SER A 45 84.92 -35.83 15.48
CA SER A 45 84.84 -36.85 14.43
C SER A 45 83.39 -37.18 14.06
N PHE A 46 82.85 -36.43 13.11
CA PHE A 46 81.63 -36.82 12.39
C PHE A 46 81.84 -38.08 11.51
N ALA A 47 83.11 -38.41 11.17
CA ALA A 47 83.45 -39.56 10.34
C ALA A 47 83.46 -40.89 11.12
N TYR A 48 83.93 -40.89 12.37
CA TYR A 48 83.99 -42.09 13.22
C TYR A 48 82.62 -42.42 13.83
N ALA A 49 81.78 -41.43 14.14
CA ALA A 49 80.40 -41.69 14.59
C ALA A 49 79.54 -42.32 13.48
N LYS A 50 79.71 -41.88 12.24
CA LYS A 50 79.01 -42.44 11.07
C LYS A 50 79.49 -43.86 10.73
N LEU A 51 80.80 -44.15 10.87
CA LEU A 51 81.33 -45.52 10.72
C LEU A 51 80.87 -46.44 11.86
N PHE A 52 80.86 -45.96 13.10
CA PHE A 52 80.45 -46.74 14.28
C PHE A 52 78.94 -47.08 14.27
N LEU A 53 78.12 -46.21 13.67
CA LEU A 53 76.68 -46.47 13.46
C LEU A 53 76.41 -47.39 12.25
N LEU A 54 77.34 -47.50 11.29
CA LEU A 54 77.19 -48.34 10.10
C LEU A 54 77.45 -49.83 10.40
N GLU A 55 78.33 -50.15 11.35
CA GLU A 55 78.63 -51.54 11.75
C GLU A 55 77.54 -52.20 12.62
N VAL A 56 76.58 -51.43 13.16
CA VAL A 56 75.48 -51.96 14.02
C VAL A 56 74.12 -51.46 13.53
N GLY A 57 73.62 -52.01 12.40
CA GLY A 57 72.35 -51.62 11.78
C GLY A 57 71.08 -51.70 12.66
N ILE A 58 71.17 -52.34 13.83
CA ILE A 58 70.10 -52.40 14.84
C ILE A 58 70.01 -51.07 15.62
N LEU A 59 71.13 -50.40 15.88
CA LEU A 59 71.15 -49.15 16.64
C LEU A 59 70.51 -47.99 15.86
N LYS A 60 70.65 -47.99 14.52
CA LYS A 60 69.98 -47.02 13.63
C LYS A 60 68.45 -47.08 13.74
N ARG A 61 67.85 -48.27 13.70
CA ARG A 61 66.39 -48.43 13.82
C ARG A 61 65.86 -48.02 15.18
N VAL A 62 66.62 -48.30 16.25
CA VAL A 62 66.27 -47.87 17.60
C VAL A 62 66.23 -46.35 17.69
N LEU A 63 67.18 -45.64 17.09
CA LEU A 63 67.21 -44.18 17.06
C LEU A 63 66.07 -43.57 16.23
N GLU A 64 65.73 -44.17 15.08
CA GLU A 64 64.57 -43.76 14.28
C GLU A 64 63.26 -43.90 15.06
N GLU A 65 63.10 -44.99 15.82
CA GLU A 65 61.92 -45.19 16.67
C GLU A 65 61.89 -44.21 17.86
N VAL A 66 63.04 -43.84 18.44
CA VAL A 66 63.12 -42.80 19.47
C VAL A 66 62.70 -41.43 18.92
N GLU A 67 63.13 -41.06 17.71
CA GLU A 67 62.73 -39.79 17.09
C GLU A 67 61.23 -39.76 16.78
N LYS A 68 60.67 -40.89 16.33
CA LYS A 68 59.21 -41.02 16.12
C LYS A 68 58.42 -40.81 17.41
N VAL A 69 58.83 -41.44 18.50
CA VAL A 69 58.22 -41.27 19.83
C VAL A 69 58.32 -39.81 20.30
N MET A 70 59.45 -39.15 20.04
CA MET A 70 59.63 -37.73 20.36
C MET A 70 58.76 -36.82 19.49
N GLN A 71 58.54 -37.17 18.23
CA GLN A 71 57.64 -36.42 17.36
C GLN A 71 56.17 -36.54 17.80
N GLU A 72 55.74 -37.73 18.21
CA GLU A 72 54.42 -37.94 18.82
C GLU A 72 54.27 -37.14 20.13
N PHE A 73 55.32 -37.10 20.94
CA PHE A 73 55.36 -36.30 22.16
C PHE A 73 55.22 -34.79 21.89
N ARG A 74 55.95 -34.26 20.89
CA ARG A 74 55.83 -32.85 20.46
C ARG A 74 54.42 -32.51 20.00
N MET A 75 53.77 -33.39 19.22
CA MET A 75 52.38 -33.18 18.79
C MET A 75 51.40 -33.18 19.96
N MET A 76 51.61 -34.04 20.95
CA MET A 76 50.78 -34.09 22.16
C MET A 76 50.94 -32.81 23.00
N LEU A 77 52.16 -32.30 23.15
CA LEU A 77 52.42 -31.01 23.81
C LEU A 77 51.74 -29.84 23.09
N PHE A 78 51.78 -29.79 21.75
CA PHE A 78 51.06 -28.76 20.99
C PHE A 78 49.54 -28.88 21.09
N LYS A 79 48.99 -30.09 21.13
CA LYS A 79 47.55 -30.30 21.31
C LYS A 79 47.09 -29.88 22.71
N SER A 80 47.94 -30.06 23.72
CA SER A 80 47.65 -29.61 25.09
C SER A 80 47.59 -28.09 25.21
N MET A 81 48.29 -27.35 24.32
CA MET A 81 48.17 -25.88 24.22
C MET A 81 46.84 -25.39 23.62
N GLU A 82 46.03 -26.28 23.03
CA GLU A 82 44.69 -25.95 22.53
C GLU A 82 43.63 -25.96 23.64
N ASP A 83 43.98 -26.42 24.84
CA ASP A 83 43.06 -26.47 25.97
C ASP A 83 42.65 -25.06 26.42
N PRO A 84 41.34 -24.76 26.49
CA PRO A 84 40.85 -23.47 26.90
C PRO A 84 41.15 -23.06 28.35
N GLU A 85 41.47 -24.02 29.23
CA GLU A 85 41.65 -23.84 30.68
C GLU A 85 43.13 -23.95 31.12
N LEU A 86 44.08 -23.99 30.18
CA LEU A 86 45.50 -24.10 30.49
C LEU A 86 46.01 -22.90 31.30
N ASP A 87 46.64 -23.15 32.45
CA ASP A 87 47.27 -22.11 33.25
C ASP A 87 48.61 -21.64 32.64
N LEU A 88 49.01 -20.42 32.98
CA LEU A 88 50.24 -19.80 32.48
C LEU A 88 51.48 -20.60 32.88
N ALA A 89 51.49 -21.17 34.09
CA ALA A 89 52.60 -22.00 34.58
C ALA A 89 52.75 -23.30 33.76
N ASP A 90 51.64 -23.91 33.36
CA ASP A 90 51.65 -25.13 32.53
C ASP A 90 52.08 -24.82 31.11
N LEU A 91 51.63 -23.69 30.54
CA LEU A 91 52.09 -23.20 29.24
C LEU A 91 53.61 -22.96 29.23
N GLU A 92 54.14 -22.27 30.24
CA GLU A 92 55.58 -22.00 30.35
C GLU A 92 56.38 -23.30 30.42
N ASN A 93 55.91 -24.29 31.18
CA ASN A 93 56.51 -25.62 31.26
C ASN A 93 56.47 -26.37 29.93
N ILE A 94 55.35 -26.34 29.20
CA ILE A 94 55.22 -26.99 27.89
C ILE A 94 56.14 -26.29 26.86
N VAL A 95 56.21 -24.97 26.85
CA VAL A 95 57.11 -24.21 25.96
C VAL A 95 58.57 -24.53 26.29
N ARG A 96 58.95 -24.59 27.58
CA ARG A 96 60.29 -25.02 28.02
C ARG A 96 60.63 -26.41 27.49
N LEU A 97 59.74 -27.39 27.66
CA LEU A 97 59.93 -28.76 27.18
C LEU A 97 60.06 -28.81 25.65
N LEU A 98 59.29 -28.03 24.91
CA LEU A 98 59.37 -27.97 23.45
C LEU A 98 60.67 -27.31 22.95
N LEU A 99 61.15 -26.27 23.63
CA LEU A 99 62.44 -25.63 23.33
C LEU A 99 63.61 -26.60 23.60
N GLU A 100 63.55 -27.36 24.69
CA GLU A 100 64.56 -28.40 25.01
C GLU A 100 64.60 -29.54 23.99
N LEU A 101 63.52 -29.74 23.22
CA LEU A 101 63.39 -30.78 22.20
C LEU A 101 63.81 -30.34 20.78
N GLU A 102 64.40 -29.15 20.62
CA GLU A 102 64.74 -28.52 19.32
C GLU A 102 63.51 -28.47 18.38
N PRO A 103 62.64 -27.46 18.50
CA PRO A 103 61.38 -27.43 17.77
C PRO A 103 61.60 -27.06 16.30
N SER A 104 60.80 -27.65 15.40
CA SER A 104 60.78 -27.31 13.97
C SER A 104 60.12 -25.95 13.67
N SER A 105 59.42 -25.36 14.63
CA SER A 105 58.69 -24.09 14.51
C SER A 105 58.54 -23.45 15.88
N ASP A 106 58.49 -22.11 15.96
CA ASP A 106 58.37 -21.37 17.21
C ASP A 106 57.09 -21.76 18.01
N PRO A 107 57.23 -22.37 19.21
CA PRO A 107 56.10 -22.76 20.04
C PRO A 107 55.21 -21.60 20.47
N VAL A 108 55.79 -20.42 20.73
CA VAL A 108 55.06 -19.24 21.20
C VAL A 108 54.19 -18.68 20.08
N TRP A 109 54.73 -18.57 18.87
CA TRP A 109 53.98 -18.16 17.68
C TRP A 109 52.80 -19.10 17.40
N ARG A 110 52.97 -20.41 17.62
CA ARG A 110 51.89 -21.38 17.43
C ARG A 110 50.77 -21.23 18.47
N TYR A 111 51.13 -21.01 19.74
CA TYR A 111 50.15 -20.72 20.80
C TYR A 111 49.36 -19.42 20.52
N LEU A 112 50.04 -18.34 20.14
CA LEU A 112 49.38 -17.07 19.79
C LEU A 112 48.39 -17.23 18.63
N ASN A 113 48.71 -18.05 17.63
CA ASN A 113 47.79 -18.34 16.53
C ASN A 113 46.55 -19.13 16.98
N ILE A 114 46.71 -20.08 17.90
CA ILE A 114 45.59 -20.85 18.49
C ILE A 114 44.66 -19.90 19.25
N GLN A 115 45.22 -19.04 20.13
CA GLN A 115 44.42 -18.08 20.90
C GLN A 115 43.73 -17.05 20.01
N ASN A 116 44.41 -16.53 18.98
CA ASN A 116 43.81 -15.60 18.03
C ASN A 116 42.61 -16.22 17.30
N ARG A 117 42.71 -17.49 16.86
CA ARG A 117 41.57 -18.21 16.26
C ARG A 117 40.42 -18.36 17.25
N ARG A 118 40.70 -18.68 18.51
CA ARG A 118 39.68 -18.81 19.56
C ARG A 118 38.96 -17.48 19.82
N ILE A 119 39.71 -16.39 19.99
CA ILE A 119 39.15 -15.05 20.21
C ILE A 119 38.25 -14.65 19.04
N LYS A 120 38.71 -14.86 17.79
CA LYS A 120 37.90 -14.59 16.60
C LYS A 120 36.58 -15.36 16.60
N SER A 121 36.63 -16.67 16.85
CA SER A 121 35.43 -17.50 16.90
C SER A 121 34.44 -17.05 18.00
N LEU A 122 34.94 -16.64 19.17
CA LEU A 122 34.10 -16.11 20.25
C LEU A 122 33.44 -14.78 19.88
N LEU A 123 34.19 -13.88 19.22
CA LEU A 123 33.65 -12.61 18.74
C LEU A 123 32.57 -12.82 17.67
N GLU A 124 32.82 -13.69 16.69
CA GLU A 124 31.84 -14.04 15.66
C GLU A 124 30.54 -14.59 16.29
N LYS A 125 30.68 -15.51 17.25
CA LYS A 125 29.52 -16.07 17.97
C LYS A 125 28.74 -15.01 18.75
N CYS A 126 29.44 -14.07 19.39
CA CYS A 126 28.82 -12.97 20.13
C CYS A 126 28.02 -12.06 19.19
N THR A 127 28.63 -11.66 18.06
CA THR A 127 27.99 -10.83 17.04
C THR A 127 26.75 -11.50 16.47
N SER A 128 26.84 -12.76 16.04
CA SER A 128 25.68 -13.48 15.49
C SER A 128 24.54 -13.63 16.50
N ASN A 129 24.85 -13.85 17.78
CA ASN A 129 23.83 -13.89 18.82
C ASN A 129 23.16 -12.53 19.04
N HIS A 130 23.92 -11.44 19.01
CA HIS A 130 23.39 -10.08 19.14
C HIS A 130 22.49 -9.71 17.94
N GLU A 131 22.91 -10.03 16.72
CA GLU A 131 22.14 -9.81 15.49
C GLU A 131 20.79 -10.55 15.54
N ALA A 132 20.78 -11.82 15.96
CA ALA A 132 19.55 -12.60 16.11
C ALA A 132 18.58 -11.99 17.14
N GLN A 133 19.11 -11.48 18.26
CA GLN A 133 18.30 -10.79 19.28
C GLN A 133 17.72 -9.48 18.74
N MET A 134 18.50 -8.70 17.99
CA MET A 134 18.04 -7.45 17.36
C MET A 134 16.96 -7.71 16.31
N GLU A 135 17.12 -8.75 15.49
CA GLU A 135 16.10 -9.13 14.51
C GLU A 135 14.78 -9.53 15.19
N MET A 136 14.84 -10.31 16.27
CA MET A 136 13.64 -10.66 17.04
C MET A 136 12.93 -9.42 17.62
N LEU A 137 13.70 -8.45 18.15
CA LEU A 137 13.15 -7.19 18.66
C LEU A 137 12.49 -6.36 17.55
N HIS A 138 13.15 -6.23 16.39
CA HIS A 138 12.58 -5.53 15.23
C HIS A 138 11.30 -6.19 14.73
N ASN A 139 11.27 -7.52 14.66
CA ASN A 139 10.07 -8.27 14.28
C ASN A 139 8.92 -7.98 15.24
N LYS A 140 9.18 -8.01 16.55
CA LYS A 140 8.18 -7.70 17.59
C LYS A 140 7.66 -6.27 17.53
N ILE A 141 8.52 -5.29 17.26
CA ILE A 141 8.10 -3.88 17.09
C ILE A 141 7.22 -3.73 15.85
N ARG A 142 7.61 -4.36 14.74
CA ARG A 142 6.83 -4.32 13.49
C ARG A 142 5.46 -4.97 13.66
N ASP A 143 5.37 -6.10 14.36
CA ASP A 143 4.10 -6.78 14.60
C ASP A 143 3.19 -5.96 15.53
N ARG A 144 3.74 -5.30 16.56
CA ARG A 144 2.98 -4.34 17.38
C ARG A 144 2.47 -3.16 16.55
N SER A 145 3.30 -2.59 15.69
CA SER A 145 2.88 -1.50 14.80
C SER A 145 1.73 -1.92 13.89
N LYS A 146 1.80 -3.13 13.32
CA LYS A 146 0.71 -3.71 12.51
C LYS A 146 -0.56 -3.93 13.33
N SER A 147 -0.47 -4.47 14.54
CA SER A 147 -1.65 -4.66 15.40
C SER A 147 -2.27 -3.32 15.79
N ASP A 148 -1.47 -2.33 16.14
CA ASP A 148 -1.95 -0.99 16.54
C ASP A 148 -2.63 -0.29 15.37
N ALA A 149 -2.09 -0.39 14.15
CA ALA A 149 -2.72 0.11 12.94
C ALA A 149 -4.09 -0.55 12.69
N ARG A 150 -4.17 -1.88 12.84
CA ARG A 150 -5.41 -2.63 12.70
C ARG A 150 -6.46 -2.22 13.75
N TRP A 151 -6.04 -2.01 14.99
CA TRP A 151 -6.92 -1.52 16.05
C TRP A 151 -7.47 -0.13 15.77
N ARG A 152 -6.63 0.80 15.29
CA ARG A 152 -7.09 2.14 14.88
C ARG A 152 -8.09 2.08 13.74
N GLN A 153 -7.84 1.23 12.74
CA GLN A 153 -8.76 1.04 11.63
C GLN A 153 -10.13 0.51 12.11
N LEU A 154 -10.15 -0.52 12.95
CA LEU A 154 -11.39 -1.04 13.52
C LEU A 154 -12.16 0.02 14.33
N GLN A 155 -11.45 0.87 15.07
CA GLN A 155 -12.08 1.97 15.81
C GLN A 155 -12.67 3.04 14.88
N GLU A 156 -11.97 3.38 13.80
CA GLU A 156 -12.45 4.32 12.80
C GLU A 156 -13.67 3.77 12.06
N ASP A 157 -13.63 2.50 11.64
CA ASP A 157 -14.74 1.81 10.96
C ASP A 157 -15.96 1.72 11.87
N SER A 158 -15.78 1.37 13.14
CA SER A 158 -16.87 1.38 14.13
C SER A 158 -17.45 2.77 14.34
N THR A 159 -16.62 3.82 14.35
CA THR A 159 -17.09 5.21 14.52
C THR A 159 -17.88 5.67 13.30
N LYS A 160 -17.41 5.35 12.10
CA LYS A 160 -18.11 5.62 10.83
C LYS A 160 -19.47 4.91 10.79
N LEU A 161 -19.53 3.64 11.17
CA LEU A 161 -20.78 2.87 11.22
C LEU A 161 -21.79 3.46 12.20
N VAL A 162 -21.34 3.88 13.38
CA VAL A 162 -22.21 4.54 14.37
C VAL A 162 -22.74 5.87 13.80
N GLN A 163 -21.87 6.66 13.18
CA GLN A 163 -22.25 7.93 12.55
C GLN A 163 -23.23 7.73 11.38
N SER A 164 -23.06 6.70 10.55
CA SER A 164 -24.00 6.39 9.46
C SER A 164 -25.34 5.96 10.03
N THR A 165 -25.37 5.07 11.03
CA THR A 165 -26.63 4.58 11.62
C THR A 165 -27.46 5.71 12.26
N PHE A 166 -26.82 6.65 12.97
CA PHE A 166 -27.52 7.81 13.53
C PHE A 166 -28.05 8.75 12.44
N ARG A 167 -27.28 8.92 11.36
CA ARG A 167 -27.72 9.69 10.20
C ARG A 167 -28.92 9.02 9.53
N ASP A 168 -28.85 7.73 9.21
CA ASP A 168 -29.94 6.97 8.59
C ASP A 168 -31.23 7.06 9.42
N PHE A 169 -31.12 7.07 10.75
CA PHE A 169 -32.24 7.26 11.66
C PHE A 169 -32.82 8.68 11.58
N ASP A 170 -31.97 9.71 11.56
CA ASP A 170 -32.40 11.11 11.41
C ASP A 170 -33.03 11.37 10.02
N GLU A 171 -32.48 10.78 8.96
CA GLU A 171 -33.00 10.87 7.59
C GLU A 171 -34.33 10.14 7.44
N SER A 172 -34.47 8.97 8.06
CA SER A 172 -35.73 8.22 8.13
C SER A 172 -36.83 9.00 8.86
N ASN A 173 -36.48 9.83 9.83
CA ASN A 173 -37.45 10.67 10.56
C ASN A 173 -37.87 11.92 9.77
N ILE A 174 -37.02 12.43 8.86
CA ILE A 174 -37.34 13.59 8.01
C ILE A 174 -38.30 13.21 6.87
N LEU A 175 -38.19 11.99 6.33
CA LEU A 175 -39.02 11.52 5.21
C LEU A 175 -40.37 10.93 5.62
N ARG A 176 -40.49 10.42 6.85
CA ARG A 176 -41.75 9.85 7.35
C ARG A 176 -42.87 10.89 7.35
N SER A 177 -44.08 10.47 6.99
CA SER A 177 -45.23 11.37 6.84
C SER A 177 -45.58 12.13 8.13
N PHE A 178 -45.22 11.60 9.31
CA PHE A 178 -45.60 12.14 10.61
C PHE A 178 -45.38 13.64 10.79
N MET A 179 -44.22 14.18 10.38
CA MET A 179 -43.96 15.63 10.51
C MET A 179 -44.82 16.45 9.54
N ASN A 180 -45.01 15.95 8.32
CA ASN A 180 -45.88 16.59 7.32
C ASN A 180 -47.35 16.53 7.76
N ASP A 181 -47.80 15.38 8.27
CA ASP A 181 -49.15 15.15 8.78
C ASP A 181 -49.44 16.07 9.98
N ALA A 182 -48.48 16.21 10.90
CA ALA A 182 -48.59 17.11 12.04
C ALA A 182 -48.70 18.58 11.61
N ILE A 183 -47.90 19.02 10.64
CA ILE A 183 -47.97 20.38 10.09
C ILE A 183 -49.32 20.63 9.41
N VAL A 184 -49.81 19.65 8.63
CA VAL A 184 -51.13 19.71 7.98
C VAL A 184 -52.27 19.78 9.01
N GLU A 185 -52.20 19.01 10.10
CA GLU A 185 -53.21 19.07 11.17
C GLU A 185 -53.17 20.41 11.93
N ILE A 186 -51.99 20.97 12.18
CA ILE A 186 -51.85 22.31 12.76
C ILE A 186 -52.45 23.35 11.81
N ALA A 187 -52.17 23.27 10.50
CA ALA A 187 -52.75 24.17 9.49
C ALA A 187 -54.29 24.11 9.46
N LYS A 188 -54.87 22.90 9.47
CA LYS A 188 -56.33 22.71 9.57
C LYS A 188 -56.90 23.29 10.86
N THR A 189 -56.18 23.14 11.97
CA THR A 189 -56.59 23.69 13.27
C THR A 189 -56.58 25.22 13.25
N CYS A 190 -55.55 25.85 12.65
CA CYS A 190 -55.50 27.28 12.41
C CYS A 190 -56.72 27.76 11.59
N GLN A 191 -57.02 27.10 10.48
CA GLN A 191 -58.18 27.42 9.63
C GLN A 191 -59.53 27.25 10.36
N ALA A 192 -59.67 26.20 11.19
CA ALA A 192 -60.91 25.92 11.91
C ALA A 192 -61.17 26.85 13.10
N LEU A 193 -60.14 27.52 13.61
CA LEU A 193 -60.23 28.53 14.67
C LEU A 193 -60.44 29.94 14.12
N GLU A 194 -60.23 30.13 12.81
CA GLU A 194 -60.42 31.40 12.12
C GLU A 194 -61.91 31.77 12.07
N GLY A 195 -62.25 32.97 12.55
CA GLY A 195 -63.63 33.51 12.50
C GLY A 195 -64.59 33.01 13.60
N LYS A 196 -64.13 32.20 14.57
CA LYS A 196 -64.97 31.80 15.72
C LYS A 196 -64.88 32.81 16.86
N GLU A 197 -66.03 33.33 17.31
CA GLU A 197 -66.13 34.27 18.43
C GLU A 197 -65.61 33.71 19.76
N SER A 198 -65.49 32.38 19.89
CA SER A 198 -65.08 31.68 21.11
C SER A 198 -63.56 31.61 21.32
N ALA A 199 -62.73 32.02 20.34
CA ALA A 199 -61.28 31.88 20.39
C ALA A 199 -60.58 33.23 20.69
N PRO A 200 -59.72 33.33 21.71
CA PRO A 200 -58.96 34.55 21.98
C PRO A 200 -58.04 34.90 20.79
N PRO A 201 -58.08 36.13 20.25
CA PRO A 201 -57.23 36.55 19.13
C PRO A 201 -55.71 36.44 19.39
N ALA A 202 -55.31 36.47 20.67
CA ALA A 202 -53.93 36.23 21.07
C ALA A 202 -53.50 34.76 20.89
N ALA A 203 -54.40 33.81 21.20
CA ALA A 203 -54.14 32.38 21.04
C ALA A 203 -54.08 31.98 19.57
N VAL A 204 -54.95 32.54 18.73
CA VAL A 204 -54.95 32.32 17.28
C VAL A 204 -53.64 32.84 16.66
N ARG A 205 -53.18 34.05 17.03
CA ARG A 205 -51.88 34.57 16.56
C ARG A 205 -50.69 33.73 17.03
N ALA A 206 -50.70 33.24 18.27
CA ALA A 206 -49.65 32.37 18.79
C ALA A 206 -49.61 31.01 18.04
N LEU A 207 -50.77 30.45 17.70
CA LEU A 207 -50.86 29.21 16.93
C LEU A 207 -50.34 29.38 15.49
N HIS A 208 -50.68 30.48 14.82
CA HIS A 208 -50.11 30.79 13.50
C HIS A 208 -48.60 31.02 13.55
N GLY A 209 -48.09 31.66 14.61
CA GLY A 209 -46.64 31.78 14.83
C GLY A 209 -45.96 30.42 15.00
N LEU A 210 -46.55 29.54 15.80
CA LEU A 210 -46.06 28.17 15.97
C LEU A 210 -46.08 27.37 14.66
N TYR A 211 -47.17 27.47 13.89
CA TYR A 211 -47.28 26.84 12.58
C TYR A 211 -46.19 27.33 11.63
N PHE A 212 -45.95 28.64 11.58
CA PHE A 212 -44.90 29.24 10.78
C PHE A 212 -43.51 28.72 11.19
N ASP A 213 -43.19 28.74 12.48
CA ASP A 213 -41.87 28.33 13.00
C ASP A 213 -41.60 26.84 12.75
N ILE A 214 -42.58 25.97 13.01
CA ILE A 214 -42.45 24.53 12.77
C ILE A 214 -42.28 24.25 11.27
N THR A 215 -43.06 24.93 10.42
CA THR A 215 -42.97 24.76 8.96
C THR A 215 -41.62 25.26 8.43
N LYS A 216 -41.14 26.41 8.91
CA LYS A 216 -39.80 26.93 8.58
C LYS A 216 -38.70 25.94 8.96
N ILE A 217 -38.73 25.40 10.18
CA ILE A 217 -37.74 24.41 10.64
C ILE A 217 -37.77 23.16 9.76
N TYR A 218 -38.97 22.67 9.41
CA TYR A 218 -39.12 21.47 8.60
C TYR A 218 -38.63 21.68 7.15
N ILE A 219 -38.95 22.81 6.52
CA ILE A 219 -38.42 23.18 5.19
C ILE A 219 -36.88 23.23 5.21
N LEU A 220 -36.29 23.91 6.20
CA LEU A 220 -34.83 23.98 6.33
C LEU A 220 -34.20 22.61 6.54
N ARG A 221 -34.87 21.72 7.29
CA ARG A 221 -34.42 20.35 7.50
C ARG A 221 -34.49 19.51 6.22
N LEU A 222 -35.54 19.66 5.41
CA LEU A 222 -35.64 19.06 4.07
C LEU A 222 -34.54 19.57 3.14
N CYS A 223 -34.22 20.87 3.17
CA CYS A 223 -33.10 21.44 2.43
C CYS A 223 -31.75 20.85 2.85
N THR A 224 -31.53 20.63 4.15
CA THR A 224 -30.30 19.97 4.63
C THR A 224 -30.22 18.51 4.22
N TRP A 225 -31.34 17.78 4.31
CA TRP A 225 -31.45 16.38 3.92
C TRP A 225 -31.14 16.16 2.44
N MET A 226 -31.77 16.98 1.58
CA MET A 226 -31.55 16.97 0.13
C MET A 226 -30.07 17.13 -0.23
N ARG A 227 -29.36 18.06 0.43
CA ARG A 227 -27.92 18.28 0.22
C ARG A 227 -27.05 17.15 0.78
N ALA A 228 -27.41 16.58 1.93
CA ALA A 228 -26.65 15.50 2.58
C ALA A 228 -26.72 14.21 1.74
N THR A 229 -27.93 13.79 1.38
CA THR A 229 -28.19 12.60 0.55
C THR A 229 -27.45 12.68 -0.79
N THR A 230 -27.36 13.88 -1.38
CA THR A 230 -26.62 14.10 -2.63
C THR A 230 -25.11 13.78 -2.52
N LYS A 231 -24.51 14.00 -1.34
CA LYS A 231 -23.08 13.71 -1.09
C LYS A 231 -22.80 12.24 -0.78
N GLU A 232 -23.84 11.49 -0.42
CA GLU A 232 -23.78 10.13 0.09
C GLU A 232 -24.21 9.07 -0.94
N ILE A 233 -24.55 9.50 -2.15
CA ILE A 233 -24.72 8.58 -3.28
C ILE A 233 -23.41 7.78 -3.43
N SER A 234 -23.44 6.49 -3.09
CA SER A 234 -22.28 5.61 -3.03
C SER A 234 -21.86 5.13 -4.44
N PRO A 235 -20.55 4.96 -4.72
CA PRO A 235 -20.05 4.49 -6.01
C PRO A 235 -20.19 2.97 -6.24
N ASP A 236 -20.45 2.17 -5.21
CA ASP A 236 -20.18 0.72 -5.23
C ASP A 236 -21.25 -0.16 -5.91
N GLU A 237 -22.45 0.34 -6.20
CA GLU A 237 -23.56 -0.53 -6.69
C GLU A 237 -24.19 -0.10 -8.03
N MET A 238 -23.58 0.78 -8.82
CA MET A 238 -24.33 1.47 -9.88
C MET A 238 -23.59 1.75 -11.20
N TRP A 239 -22.61 0.91 -11.57
CA TRP A 239 -21.94 1.00 -12.89
C TRP A 239 -22.70 0.31 -14.03
N SER A 240 -23.91 -0.20 -13.79
CA SER A 240 -24.71 -0.81 -14.84
C SER A 240 -25.12 0.26 -15.86
N PRO A 241 -24.70 0.16 -17.13
CA PRO A 241 -25.16 1.07 -18.17
C PRO A 241 -26.66 0.91 -18.36
N LEU A 242 -27.42 1.98 -18.12
CA LEU A 242 -28.83 2.05 -18.51
C LEU A 242 -28.89 2.57 -19.94
N THR A 243 -29.28 1.71 -20.87
CA THR A 243 -29.63 2.10 -22.23
C THR A 243 -31.07 2.58 -22.24
N THR A 244 -31.32 3.86 -22.56
CA THR A 244 -32.55 4.37 -23.22
C THR A 244 -32.68 5.90 -23.08
N LEU A 245 -31.72 6.69 -23.59
CA LEU A 245 -31.97 8.11 -23.85
C LEU A 245 -31.41 8.47 -25.24
N GLU A 246 -32.24 9.14 -26.04
CA GLU A 246 -31.87 9.61 -27.38
C GLU A 246 -31.63 11.11 -27.33
N ARG A 247 -30.43 11.52 -27.73
CA ARG A 247 -30.12 12.93 -27.98
C ARG A 247 -29.54 13.05 -29.38
N ASN A 248 -30.10 13.95 -30.18
CA ASN A 248 -29.71 14.15 -31.58
C ASN A 248 -29.69 12.84 -32.42
N LYS A 249 -30.72 11.98 -32.26
CA LYS A 249 -30.90 10.71 -33.01
C LYS A 249 -29.84 9.63 -32.74
N SER A 250 -29.08 9.73 -31.66
CA SER A 250 -28.11 8.70 -31.26
C SER A 250 -28.34 8.28 -29.80
N PRO A 251 -28.25 6.97 -29.48
CA PRO A 251 -28.40 6.48 -28.12
C PRO A 251 -27.16 6.83 -27.29
N TYR A 252 -27.35 7.41 -26.10
CA TYR A 252 -26.27 7.58 -25.12
C TYR A 252 -26.57 6.78 -23.84
N THR A 253 -25.51 6.43 -23.11
CA THR A 253 -25.58 5.50 -21.98
C THR A 253 -25.29 6.24 -20.68
N ILE A 254 -26.29 6.33 -19.81
CA ILE A 254 -26.13 6.89 -18.46
C ILE A 254 -26.07 5.78 -17.42
N SER A 255 -25.48 6.09 -16.28
CA SER A 255 -25.65 5.28 -15.06
C SER A 255 -26.98 5.63 -14.37
N CYS A 256 -27.36 4.86 -13.35
CA CYS A 256 -28.51 5.21 -12.49
C CYS A 256 -28.25 6.42 -11.58
N LEU A 257 -27.01 6.93 -11.48
CA LEU A 257 -26.66 8.02 -10.55
C LEU A 257 -27.49 9.30 -10.76
N PRO A 258 -27.64 9.85 -11.99
CA PRO A 258 -28.45 11.06 -12.18
C PRO A 258 -29.95 10.84 -11.90
N LEU A 259 -30.46 9.63 -12.11
CA LEU A 259 -31.87 9.28 -11.86
C LEU A 259 -32.17 9.16 -10.36
N VAL A 260 -31.25 8.55 -9.60
CA VAL A 260 -31.35 8.51 -8.14
C VAL A 260 -31.33 9.93 -7.59
N PHE A 261 -30.39 10.77 -8.05
CA PHE A 261 -30.35 12.19 -7.68
C PHE A 261 -31.66 12.89 -8.02
N GLN A 262 -32.20 12.72 -9.23
CA GLN A 262 -33.49 13.28 -9.64
C GLN A 262 -34.62 12.91 -8.68
N SER A 263 -34.74 11.63 -8.32
CA SER A 263 -35.80 11.14 -7.43
C SER A 263 -35.73 11.75 -6.03
N THR A 264 -34.52 11.90 -5.48
CA THR A 264 -34.26 12.53 -4.19
C THR A 264 -34.66 14.01 -4.20
N ILE A 265 -34.26 14.76 -5.24
CA ILE A 265 -34.62 16.17 -5.38
C ILE A 265 -36.13 16.34 -5.51
N ILE A 266 -36.81 15.54 -6.35
CA ILE A 266 -38.26 15.62 -6.53
C ILE A 266 -38.99 15.36 -5.21
N SER A 267 -38.60 14.31 -4.48
CA SER A 267 -39.23 13.94 -3.20
C SER A 267 -39.12 15.05 -2.14
N ALA A 268 -37.99 15.76 -2.07
CA ALA A 268 -37.82 16.89 -1.15
C ALA A 268 -38.57 18.13 -1.64
N MET A 269 -38.40 18.48 -2.91
CA MET A 269 -38.90 19.74 -3.47
C MET A 269 -40.42 19.75 -3.62
N ASP A 270 -41.08 18.64 -3.96
CA ASP A 270 -42.54 18.57 -3.98
C ASP A 270 -43.14 18.82 -2.59
N ARG A 271 -42.48 18.38 -1.52
CA ARG A 271 -42.90 18.66 -0.14
C ARG A 271 -42.67 20.11 0.23
N ILE A 272 -41.52 20.67 -0.11
CA ILE A 272 -41.18 22.07 0.15
C ILE A 272 -42.15 23.01 -0.58
N ASP A 273 -42.47 22.72 -1.84
CA ASP A 273 -43.39 23.51 -2.67
C ASP A 273 -44.78 23.61 -2.02
N ASN A 274 -45.36 22.46 -1.65
CA ASN A 274 -46.65 22.40 -0.95
C ASN A 274 -46.66 23.20 0.37
N LEU A 275 -45.59 23.13 1.15
CA LEU A 275 -45.47 23.87 2.42
C LEU A 275 -45.34 25.37 2.18
N ILE A 276 -44.56 25.80 1.18
CA ILE A 276 -44.40 27.20 0.84
C ILE A 276 -45.70 27.79 0.28
N GLU A 277 -46.44 27.05 -0.56
CA GLU A 277 -47.76 27.47 -1.03
C GLU A 277 -48.74 27.64 0.15
N SER A 278 -48.71 26.71 1.11
CA SER A 278 -49.53 26.78 2.33
C SER A 278 -49.19 28.02 3.18
N LEU A 279 -47.90 28.35 3.34
CA LEU A 279 -47.45 29.57 4.05
C LEU A 279 -47.83 30.86 3.30
N LYS A 280 -47.74 30.87 1.96
CA LYS A 280 -48.12 32.04 1.15
C LYS A 280 -49.61 32.36 1.28
N ASN A 281 -50.46 31.33 1.25
CA ASN A 281 -51.92 31.50 1.39
C ASN A 281 -52.32 32.08 2.75
N GLU A 282 -51.58 31.79 3.82
CA GLU A 282 -51.81 32.41 5.14
C GLU A 282 -51.28 33.84 5.24
N THR A 283 -50.20 34.17 4.53
CA THR A 283 -49.52 35.48 4.65
C THR A 283 -50.28 36.62 3.99
N ILE A 284 -51.16 36.33 3.02
CA ILE A 284 -52.11 37.30 2.44
C ILE A 284 -52.98 37.96 3.54
N LYS A 285 -53.08 37.35 4.73
CA LYS A 285 -53.88 37.82 5.86
C LYS A 285 -53.08 38.54 6.96
N TYR A 286 -51.76 38.37 7.02
CA TYR A 286 -50.90 38.89 8.09
C TYR A 286 -49.65 39.59 7.51
N GLN A 287 -49.68 40.92 7.47
CA GLN A 287 -48.78 41.81 6.72
C GLN A 287 -47.29 41.79 7.14
N HIS A 288 -46.93 41.10 8.24
CA HIS A 288 -45.58 41.06 8.82
C HIS A 288 -44.75 39.80 8.46
N VAL A 289 -45.32 38.83 7.74
CA VAL A 289 -44.68 37.50 7.50
C VAL A 289 -43.95 37.42 6.14
N SER A 290 -44.08 38.44 5.29
CA SER A 290 -43.55 38.43 3.91
C SER A 290 -42.03 38.36 3.82
N GLU A 291 -41.30 39.11 4.67
CA GLU A 291 -39.82 39.11 4.67
C GLU A 291 -39.25 37.75 5.08
N HIS A 292 -39.82 37.12 6.11
CA HIS A 292 -39.37 35.80 6.56
C HIS A 292 -39.67 34.68 5.56
N ILE A 293 -40.73 34.79 4.76
CA ILE A 293 -40.98 33.84 3.66
C ILE A 293 -39.93 34.01 2.56
N GLN A 294 -39.54 35.24 2.25
CA GLN A 294 -38.48 35.50 1.27
C GLN A 294 -37.14 34.90 1.70
N GLU A 295 -36.77 34.99 2.99
CA GLU A 295 -35.58 34.32 3.55
C GLU A 295 -35.63 32.79 3.38
N ILE A 296 -36.81 32.18 3.60
CA ILE A 296 -37.01 30.74 3.42
C ILE A 296 -36.88 30.37 1.94
N GLN A 297 -37.50 31.12 1.05
CA GLN A 297 -37.45 30.90 -0.41
C GLN A 297 -36.01 30.99 -0.93
N GLU A 298 -35.24 31.97 -0.46
CA GLU A 298 -33.82 32.12 -0.82
C GLU A 298 -32.98 30.96 -0.27
N SER A 299 -33.27 30.50 0.95
CA SER A 299 -32.62 29.33 1.55
C SER A 299 -32.89 28.05 0.74
N VAL A 300 -34.12 27.88 0.22
CA VAL A 300 -34.49 26.77 -0.66
C VAL A 300 -33.77 26.85 -2.00
N ARG A 301 -33.73 28.04 -2.63
CA ARG A 301 -32.99 28.29 -3.88
C ARG A 301 -31.53 27.89 -3.76
N LEU A 302 -30.85 28.39 -2.72
CA LEU A 302 -29.46 28.06 -2.44
C LEU A 302 -29.28 26.57 -2.15
N ALA A 303 -30.21 25.93 -1.43
CA ALA A 303 -30.13 24.51 -1.15
C ALA A 303 -30.24 23.65 -2.42
N PHE A 304 -31.16 24.01 -3.30
CA PHE A 304 -31.35 23.36 -4.60
C PHE A 304 -30.08 23.47 -5.47
N LEU A 305 -29.58 24.69 -5.69
CA LEU A 305 -28.38 24.92 -6.50
C LEU A 305 -27.14 24.22 -5.92
N ASN A 306 -26.94 24.32 -4.60
CA ASN A 306 -25.83 23.63 -3.93
C ASN A 306 -25.96 22.10 -3.97
N SER A 307 -27.16 21.55 -4.13
CA SER A 307 -27.33 20.11 -4.33
C SER A 307 -26.77 19.71 -5.70
N PHE A 308 -27.10 20.44 -6.77
CA PHE A 308 -26.49 20.18 -8.08
C PHE A 308 -24.97 20.37 -8.08
N LEU A 309 -24.45 21.42 -7.44
CA LEU A 309 -23.00 21.62 -7.33
C LEU A 309 -22.34 20.51 -6.51
N GLY A 310 -23.00 20.04 -5.44
CA GLY A 310 -22.56 18.88 -4.66
C GLY A 310 -22.50 17.61 -5.51
N PHE A 311 -23.50 17.38 -6.37
CA PHE A 311 -23.50 16.26 -7.30
C PHE A 311 -22.41 16.39 -8.38
N ALA A 312 -22.18 17.59 -8.90
CA ALA A 312 -21.09 17.86 -9.83
C ALA A 312 -19.72 17.55 -9.20
N GLY A 313 -19.48 18.00 -7.96
CA GLY A 313 -18.25 17.67 -7.23
C GLY A 313 -18.10 16.15 -6.95
N TYR A 314 -19.21 15.44 -6.75
CA TYR A 314 -19.20 13.98 -6.64
C TYR A 314 -18.76 13.31 -7.95
N LEU A 315 -19.31 13.72 -9.10
CA LEU A 315 -18.91 13.24 -10.42
C LEU A 315 -17.42 13.56 -10.72
N GLU A 316 -16.95 14.72 -10.31
CA GLU A 316 -15.54 15.12 -10.43
C GLU A 316 -14.60 14.20 -9.65
N ARG A 317 -14.97 13.87 -8.40
CA ARG A 317 -14.19 12.98 -7.55
C ARG A 317 -14.06 11.60 -8.19
N ILE A 318 -15.17 11.04 -8.68
CA ILE A 318 -15.17 9.76 -9.38
C ILE A 318 -14.30 9.81 -10.63
N GLY A 319 -14.45 10.84 -11.47
CA GLY A 319 -13.62 11.00 -12.67
C GLY A 319 -12.12 11.07 -12.34
N SER A 320 -11.77 11.80 -11.28
CA SER A 320 -10.39 11.94 -10.81
C SER A 320 -9.82 10.66 -10.21
N GLU A 321 -10.60 9.93 -9.40
CA GLU A 321 -10.22 8.63 -8.85
C GLU A 321 -9.91 7.63 -9.98
N LEU A 322 -10.82 7.48 -10.94
CA LEU A 322 -10.64 6.61 -12.11
C LEU A 322 -9.39 6.95 -12.92
N SER A 323 -9.02 8.24 -13.01
CA SER A 323 -7.80 8.70 -13.67
C SER A 323 -6.52 8.38 -12.88
N GLN A 324 -6.55 8.54 -11.55
CA GLN A 324 -5.38 8.30 -10.67
C GLN A 324 -5.01 6.82 -10.51
N TRP A 325 -5.97 5.90 -10.61
CA TRP A 325 -5.72 4.45 -10.58
C TRP A 325 -4.70 4.00 -11.64
N ARG A 326 -4.54 4.75 -12.74
CA ARG A 326 -3.50 4.51 -13.75
C ARG A 326 -2.10 4.92 -13.27
N SER A 327 -1.97 6.14 -12.72
CA SER A 327 -0.66 6.71 -12.35
C SER A 327 0.04 5.88 -11.25
N ASN A 328 -0.71 5.34 -10.29
CA ASN A 328 -0.15 4.49 -9.24
C ASN A 328 0.41 3.15 -9.75
N LYS A 329 -0.05 2.67 -10.91
CA LYS A 329 0.45 1.43 -11.52
C LYS A 329 1.69 1.68 -12.39
N GLU A 330 1.77 2.85 -13.02
CA GLU A 330 2.95 3.31 -13.78
C GLU A 330 4.12 3.76 -12.88
N ASN A 331 3.85 4.19 -11.63
CA ASN A 331 4.87 4.63 -10.65
C ASN A 331 5.60 3.49 -9.89
N ASN A 332 5.33 2.22 -10.21
CA ASN A 332 6.13 1.07 -9.75
C ASN A 332 7.06 0.48 -10.84
N PRO A 333 7.87 1.24 -11.60
CA PRO A 333 8.92 0.66 -12.40
C PRO A 333 10.19 0.71 -11.57
N LEU A 334 10.35 -0.19 -10.59
CA LEU A 334 11.64 -0.57 -9.95
C LEU A 334 11.37 -1.45 -8.70
N GLN A 335 10.93 -2.69 -8.90
CA GLN A 335 11.28 -3.72 -7.92
C GLN A 335 11.47 -5.08 -8.59
N ASN A 336 12.76 -5.40 -8.76
CA ASN A 336 13.41 -6.70 -8.77
C ASN A 336 12.60 -7.93 -9.21
N GLY A 337 13.12 -8.61 -10.24
CA GLY A 337 12.59 -9.85 -10.77
C GLY A 337 12.44 -10.94 -9.70
N TYR A 338 11.19 -11.27 -9.40
CA TYR A 338 10.74 -12.61 -8.99
C TYR A 338 9.27 -12.70 -9.39
N LEU A 339 9.02 -13.29 -10.55
CA LEU A 339 7.67 -13.49 -11.09
C LEU A 339 7.17 -14.85 -10.59
N HIS A 340 6.63 -14.88 -9.38
CA HIS A 340 5.75 -15.97 -8.96
C HIS A 340 4.79 -15.49 -7.87
N ASN A 341 3.51 -15.81 -8.06
CA ASN A 341 2.40 -15.73 -7.09
C ASN A 341 1.64 -14.41 -6.96
N ILE A 342 0.94 -13.97 -8.02
CA ILE A 342 -0.40 -13.36 -7.86
C ILE A 342 -1.26 -13.76 -9.08
N GLU A 343 -1.59 -15.05 -9.21
CA GLU A 343 -2.47 -15.56 -10.27
C GLU A 343 -3.63 -16.41 -9.73
N LYS A 344 -3.96 -16.28 -8.43
CA LYS A 344 -4.83 -17.26 -7.75
C LYS A 344 -6.12 -16.75 -7.12
N GLU A 345 -6.60 -15.57 -7.46
CA GLU A 345 -7.99 -15.21 -7.14
C GLU A 345 -8.66 -14.51 -8.32
N LEU A 346 -9.83 -15.03 -8.70
CA LEU A 346 -10.69 -14.68 -9.84
C LEU A 346 -10.26 -15.19 -11.22
N SER A 347 -10.38 -16.51 -11.41
CA SER A 347 -10.63 -17.09 -12.73
C SER A 347 -11.88 -17.97 -12.69
N THR A 348 -13.02 -17.39 -13.06
CA THR A 348 -14.11 -18.11 -13.73
C THR A 348 -14.62 -17.29 -14.92
N SER A 349 -14.47 -17.92 -16.08
CA SER A 349 -15.04 -17.69 -17.41
C SER A 349 -14.69 -16.41 -18.19
N ASP A 350 -13.84 -16.65 -19.18
CA ASP A 350 -14.04 -16.35 -20.62
C ASP A 350 -13.13 -15.26 -21.23
N GLY A 351 -12.72 -15.54 -22.48
CA GLY A 351 -11.48 -15.08 -23.09
C GLY A 351 -11.31 -13.58 -23.37
N GLY A 352 -10.05 -13.15 -23.37
CA GLY A 352 -9.63 -11.84 -23.90
C GLY A 352 -8.73 -11.05 -22.95
N CYS A 353 -7.41 -11.15 -23.14
CA CYS A 353 -6.40 -10.36 -22.45
C CYS A 353 -6.49 -8.85 -22.81
N ALA A 354 -7.41 -8.10 -22.21
CA ALA A 354 -7.44 -6.62 -22.21
C ALA A 354 -8.39 -5.99 -21.14
N ALA A 355 -8.97 -6.78 -20.23
CA ALA A 355 -10.19 -6.41 -19.50
C ALA A 355 -10.07 -5.26 -18.45
N PRO A 356 -8.99 -5.10 -17.65
CA PRO A 356 -9.03 -4.11 -16.56
C PRO A 356 -8.94 -2.66 -17.08
N LEU A 357 -8.13 -2.40 -18.10
CA LEU A 357 -7.86 -1.03 -18.57
C LEU A 357 -9.02 -0.46 -19.40
N SER A 358 -9.65 -1.30 -20.25
CA SER A 358 -10.81 -0.91 -21.06
C SER A 358 -12.02 -0.55 -20.20
N ASP A 359 -12.18 -1.19 -19.04
CA ASP A 359 -13.26 -0.90 -18.09
C ASP A 359 -13.14 0.50 -17.46
N PHE A 360 -11.94 0.99 -17.16
CA PHE A 360 -11.74 2.35 -16.62
C PHE A 360 -12.07 3.46 -17.62
N HIS A 361 -11.60 3.32 -18.86
CA HIS A 361 -11.89 4.30 -19.93
C HIS A 361 -13.39 4.35 -20.23
N ARG A 362 -14.05 3.20 -20.24
CA ARG A 362 -15.51 3.09 -20.40
C ARG A 362 -16.25 3.77 -19.25
N LYS A 363 -15.83 3.56 -18.00
CA LYS A 363 -16.41 4.23 -16.82
C LYS A 363 -16.24 5.75 -16.89
N LEU A 364 -15.09 6.25 -17.35
CA LEU A 364 -14.86 7.69 -17.52
C LEU A 364 -15.80 8.30 -18.58
N LEU A 365 -16.05 7.59 -19.67
CA LEU A 365 -17.03 8.00 -20.68
C LEU A 365 -18.48 7.99 -20.15
N ILE A 366 -18.84 7.03 -19.29
CA ILE A 366 -20.16 7.01 -18.61
C ILE A 366 -20.29 8.22 -17.68
N VAL A 367 -19.24 8.58 -16.94
CA VAL A 367 -19.23 9.80 -16.11
C VAL A 367 -19.42 11.05 -16.97
N LEU A 368 -18.74 11.15 -18.12
CA LEU A 368 -18.95 12.24 -19.08
C LEU A 368 -20.39 12.29 -19.60
N SER A 369 -20.97 11.14 -19.92
CA SER A 369 -22.36 11.05 -20.36
C SER A 369 -23.34 11.50 -19.26
N ASN A 370 -23.11 11.09 -18.01
CA ASN A 370 -23.87 11.56 -16.85
C ASN A 370 -23.78 13.08 -16.70
N ILE A 371 -22.58 13.68 -16.87
CA ILE A 371 -22.38 15.13 -16.79
C ILE A 371 -23.20 15.84 -17.88
N GLY A 372 -23.15 15.35 -19.13
CA GLY A 372 -23.95 15.89 -20.23
C GLY A 372 -25.46 15.79 -19.98
N TYR A 373 -25.94 14.65 -19.49
CA TYR A 373 -27.35 14.49 -19.10
C TYR A 373 -27.77 15.48 -18.01
N CYS A 374 -26.93 15.64 -16.97
CA CYS A 374 -27.18 16.59 -15.90
C CYS A 374 -27.22 18.03 -16.38
N LYS A 375 -26.32 18.38 -17.31
CA LYS A 375 -26.20 19.72 -17.86
C LYS A 375 -27.40 20.12 -18.72
N ASP A 376 -27.87 19.24 -19.60
CA ASP A 376 -28.82 19.64 -20.65
C ASP A 376 -30.27 19.23 -20.38
N GLU A 377 -30.51 18.12 -19.68
CA GLU A 377 -31.86 17.64 -19.43
C GLU A 377 -32.27 17.84 -17.98
N LEU A 378 -31.44 17.39 -17.03
CA LEU A 378 -31.84 17.33 -15.62
C LEU A 378 -31.89 18.71 -14.95
N SER A 379 -30.84 19.53 -15.14
CA SER A 379 -30.75 20.89 -14.59
C SER A 379 -31.94 21.73 -15.06
N HIS A 380 -32.17 21.76 -16.37
CA HIS A 380 -33.24 22.51 -17.01
C HIS A 380 -34.61 21.98 -16.57
N GLY A 381 -34.83 20.67 -16.61
CA GLY A 381 -36.10 20.05 -16.22
C GLY A 381 -36.50 20.35 -14.77
N LEU A 382 -35.58 20.17 -13.82
CA LEU A 382 -35.86 20.41 -12.40
C LEU A 382 -35.95 21.90 -12.07
N TYR A 383 -35.10 22.75 -12.65
CA TYR A 383 -35.17 24.19 -12.42
C TYR A 383 -36.48 24.77 -12.96
N CYS A 384 -36.87 24.43 -14.18
CA CYS A 384 -38.14 24.88 -14.75
C CYS A 384 -39.35 24.44 -13.93
N ARG A 385 -39.27 23.26 -13.30
CA ARG A 385 -40.33 22.73 -12.44
C ARG A 385 -40.50 23.48 -11.13
N TYR A 386 -39.41 23.91 -10.48
CA TYR A 386 -39.46 24.47 -9.12
C TYR A 386 -39.16 25.97 -9.03
N LYS A 387 -38.81 26.64 -10.14
CA LYS A 387 -38.45 28.07 -10.13
C LYS A 387 -39.53 28.98 -9.53
N HIS A 388 -40.81 28.61 -9.62
CA HIS A 388 -41.93 29.37 -9.05
C HIS A 388 -41.89 29.44 -7.52
N VAL A 389 -41.19 28.51 -6.86
CA VAL A 389 -41.04 28.47 -5.41
C VAL A 389 -40.34 29.74 -4.90
N TRP A 390 -39.33 30.25 -5.63
CA TRP A 390 -38.49 31.37 -5.19
C TRP A 390 -38.55 32.65 -6.07
N LEU A 391 -39.18 32.62 -7.24
CA LEU A 391 -39.08 33.71 -8.24
C LEU A 391 -40.03 34.91 -8.12
N GLN A 392 -40.78 35.09 -7.03
CA GLN A 392 -41.87 36.09 -6.98
C GLN A 392 -41.44 37.58 -7.11
N HIS A 393 -40.15 37.94 -6.98
CA HIS A 393 -39.69 39.34 -6.94
C HIS A 393 -38.35 39.61 -7.67
N ARG A 394 -37.97 38.84 -8.70
CA ARG A 394 -36.69 39.02 -9.44
C ARG A 394 -36.88 39.45 -10.90
N ASP A 395 -36.03 40.35 -11.37
CA ASP A 395 -35.96 40.78 -12.78
C ASP A 395 -35.54 39.63 -13.69
N ASP A 396 -36.13 39.52 -14.89
CA ASP A 396 -35.95 38.41 -15.87
C ASP A 396 -34.47 38.07 -16.20
N ASP A 397 -33.56 39.05 -16.10
CA ASP A 397 -32.12 38.85 -16.36
C ASP A 397 -31.39 38.11 -15.22
N GLU A 398 -31.83 38.31 -13.96
CA GLU A 398 -31.32 37.58 -12.78
C GLU A 398 -31.90 36.16 -12.70
N GLN A 399 -33.10 35.94 -13.23
CA GLN A 399 -33.77 34.63 -13.19
C GLN A 399 -33.02 33.55 -13.97
N ASN A 400 -32.29 33.96 -15.01
CA ASN A 400 -31.50 33.07 -15.84
C ASN A 400 -30.03 33.00 -15.40
N ALA A 401 -29.59 33.84 -14.45
CA ALA A 401 -28.21 33.83 -13.96
C ALA A 401 -27.87 32.50 -13.27
N ASP A 402 -28.74 32.04 -12.38
CA ASP A 402 -28.56 30.78 -11.64
C ASP A 402 -28.41 29.57 -12.58
N MET A 403 -29.23 29.51 -13.64
CA MET A 403 -29.15 28.44 -14.64
C MET A 403 -27.87 28.56 -15.47
N ARG A 404 -27.50 29.78 -15.90
CA ARG A 404 -26.25 30.00 -16.64
C ARG A 404 -25.03 29.59 -15.81
N ASP A 405 -25.00 29.94 -14.53
CA ASP A 405 -23.91 29.58 -13.63
C ASP A 405 -23.83 28.07 -13.41
N LEU A 406 -24.99 27.42 -13.30
CA LEU A 406 -25.07 25.96 -13.17
C LEU A 406 -24.58 25.24 -14.43
N VAL A 407 -25.04 25.66 -15.61
CA VAL A 407 -24.60 25.12 -16.90
C VAL A 407 -23.11 25.37 -17.11
N THR A 408 -22.60 26.55 -16.73
CA THR A 408 -21.16 26.88 -16.79
C THR A 408 -20.35 25.94 -15.89
N SER A 409 -20.84 25.66 -14.69
CA SER A 409 -20.18 24.73 -13.74
C SER A 409 -20.11 23.30 -14.29
N PHE A 410 -21.20 22.78 -14.85
CA PHE A 410 -21.19 21.47 -15.49
C PHE A 410 -20.34 21.43 -16.77
N SER A 411 -20.27 22.52 -17.53
CA SER A 411 -19.43 22.61 -18.73
C SER A 411 -17.94 22.60 -18.38
N ALA A 412 -17.53 23.35 -17.36
CA ALA A 412 -16.16 23.32 -16.85
C ALA A 412 -15.77 21.92 -16.33
N LEU A 413 -16.71 21.22 -15.67
CA LEU A 413 -16.51 19.86 -15.22
C LEU A 413 -16.37 18.87 -16.40
N GLU A 414 -17.23 19.00 -17.41
CA GLU A 414 -17.17 18.20 -18.64
C GLU A 414 -15.81 18.35 -19.33
N GLU A 415 -15.33 19.58 -19.53
CA GLU A 415 -14.01 19.85 -20.10
C GLU A 415 -12.89 19.20 -19.30
N LYS A 416 -12.97 19.27 -17.96
CA LYS A 416 -11.95 18.68 -17.07
C LYS A 416 -11.90 17.15 -17.18
N VAL A 417 -13.04 16.48 -17.13
CA VAL A 417 -13.11 15.01 -17.23
C VAL A 417 -12.77 14.54 -18.65
N LEU A 418 -13.16 15.30 -19.68
CA LEU A 418 -12.82 15.01 -21.06
C LEU A 418 -11.32 15.16 -21.31
N GLY A 419 -10.69 16.17 -20.69
CA GLY A 419 -9.24 16.34 -20.67
C GLY A 419 -8.54 15.13 -20.07
N GLN A 420 -9.04 14.62 -18.94
CA GLN A 420 -8.49 13.41 -18.31
C GLN A 420 -8.58 12.18 -19.23
N TYR A 421 -9.71 11.98 -19.90
CA TYR A 421 -9.89 10.89 -20.87
C TYR A 421 -8.93 11.04 -22.06
N THR A 422 -8.86 12.25 -22.62
CA THR A 422 -8.04 12.57 -23.80
C THR A 422 -6.56 12.40 -23.50
N CYS A 423 -6.07 12.92 -22.37
CA CYS A 423 -4.70 12.68 -21.91
C CYS A 423 -4.44 11.17 -21.80
N ALA A 424 -5.35 10.43 -21.16
CA ALA A 424 -5.14 9.01 -20.93
C ALA A 424 -5.07 8.21 -22.26
N LYS A 425 -5.97 8.47 -23.21
CA LYS A 425 -5.91 7.84 -24.54
C LYS A 425 -4.73 8.33 -25.39
N SER A 426 -4.34 9.60 -25.26
CA SER A 426 -3.18 10.18 -25.96
C SER A 426 -1.89 9.48 -25.57
N ASP A 427 -1.71 9.14 -24.29
CA ASP A 427 -0.55 8.38 -23.83
C ASP A 427 -0.46 6.99 -24.52
N LEU A 428 -1.59 6.27 -24.61
CA LEU A 428 -1.63 4.97 -25.30
C LEU A 428 -1.29 5.09 -26.79
N ILE A 429 -1.82 6.12 -27.46
CA ILE A 429 -1.51 6.41 -28.86
C ILE A 429 -0.05 6.80 -29.02
N ARG A 430 0.50 7.59 -28.09
CA ARG A 430 1.90 8.04 -28.10
C ARG A 430 2.85 6.86 -27.93
N ASP A 431 2.57 5.95 -27.00
CA ASP A 431 3.38 4.75 -26.78
C ASP A 431 3.36 3.84 -28.02
N ALA A 432 2.18 3.62 -28.61
CA ALA A 432 2.06 2.86 -29.86
C ALA A 432 2.77 3.55 -31.04
N ALA A 433 2.68 4.87 -31.14
CA ALA A 433 3.39 5.65 -32.15
C ALA A 433 4.92 5.61 -31.93
N GLN A 434 5.39 5.60 -30.68
CA GLN A 434 6.80 5.46 -30.34
C GLN A 434 7.33 4.08 -30.74
N ILE A 435 6.56 3.01 -30.48
CA ILE A 435 6.89 1.65 -30.93
C ILE A 435 6.93 1.60 -32.46
N TYR A 436 5.96 2.20 -33.14
CA TYR A 436 5.91 2.27 -34.60
C TYR A 436 7.12 2.99 -35.21
N LEU A 437 7.49 4.15 -34.67
CA LEU A 437 8.56 5.00 -35.20
C LEU A 437 9.97 4.51 -34.81
N PHE A 438 10.17 4.06 -33.57
CA PHE A 438 11.48 3.79 -33.00
C PHE A 438 11.70 2.34 -32.58
N GLY A 439 10.64 1.59 -32.25
CA GLY A 439 10.72 0.20 -31.78
C GLY A 439 10.98 -0.84 -32.86
N SER A 440 10.95 -0.45 -34.15
CA SER A 440 11.06 -1.37 -35.28
C SER A 440 12.48 -1.72 -35.71
N GLY A 441 13.51 -1.05 -35.17
CA GLY A 441 14.92 -1.30 -35.52
C GLY A 441 15.28 -1.00 -36.98
N ILE A 442 14.46 -0.24 -37.71
CA ILE A 442 14.61 0.00 -39.15
C ILE A 442 15.64 1.10 -39.42
N GLN A 443 16.61 0.79 -40.28
CA GLN A 443 17.44 1.81 -40.93
C GLN A 443 16.72 2.34 -42.17
N TRP A 444 16.08 3.51 -42.03
CA TRP A 444 15.29 4.15 -43.10
C TRP A 444 16.04 4.32 -44.43
N GLY A 445 17.37 4.39 -44.40
CA GLY A 445 18.22 4.50 -45.59
C GLY A 445 18.37 3.23 -46.43
N GLY A 446 17.90 2.06 -45.96
CA GLY A 446 18.05 0.76 -46.65
C GLY A 446 16.77 -0.06 -46.77
N ALA A 447 15.59 0.58 -46.64
CA ALA A 447 14.32 -0.13 -46.57
C ALA A 447 13.96 -0.81 -47.92
N PRO A 448 13.60 -2.11 -47.93
CA PRO A 448 13.18 -2.81 -49.14
C PRO A 448 11.81 -2.31 -49.65
N THR A 449 11.46 -2.65 -50.90
CA THR A 449 10.18 -2.28 -51.51
C THR A 449 8.99 -2.81 -50.71
N VAL A 450 7.95 -1.97 -50.56
CA VAL A 450 6.80 -2.23 -49.68
C VAL A 450 6.03 -3.47 -50.15
N LYS A 451 5.94 -4.51 -49.30
CA LYS A 451 5.21 -5.77 -49.57
C LYS A 451 3.89 -5.92 -48.81
N GLY A 452 3.56 -5.00 -47.89
CA GLY A 452 2.35 -5.06 -47.07
C GLY A 452 2.34 -4.03 -45.94
N ILE A 453 1.24 -4.01 -45.17
CA ILE A 453 1.08 -3.18 -43.96
C ILE A 453 1.81 -3.88 -42.81
N ARG A 454 2.54 -3.11 -42.00
CA ARG A 454 3.31 -3.63 -40.85
C ARG A 454 2.39 -3.91 -39.66
N ASP A 455 2.73 -4.90 -38.86
CA ASP A 455 2.01 -5.21 -37.61
C ASP A 455 1.95 -4.00 -36.67
N ALA A 456 3.04 -3.26 -36.50
CA ALA A 456 3.04 -2.02 -35.71
C ALA A 456 2.14 -0.90 -36.30
N THR A 457 1.88 -0.89 -37.61
CA THR A 457 0.88 0.00 -38.22
C THR A 457 -0.54 -0.47 -37.90
N VAL A 458 -0.77 -1.78 -37.95
CA VAL A 458 -2.05 -2.40 -37.59
C VAL A 458 -2.36 -2.18 -36.11
N ASP A 459 -1.38 -2.28 -35.23
CA ASP A 459 -1.53 -2.02 -33.79
C ASP A 459 -1.91 -0.57 -33.49
N LEU A 460 -1.25 0.40 -34.15
CA LEU A 460 -1.61 1.82 -34.03
C LEU A 460 -3.03 2.08 -34.56
N LEU A 461 -3.39 1.48 -35.71
CA LEU A 461 -4.73 1.61 -36.29
C LEU A 461 -5.80 0.97 -35.40
N HIS A 462 -5.53 -0.19 -34.80
CA HIS A 462 -6.45 -0.83 -33.86
C HIS A 462 -6.71 0.02 -32.62
N ILE A 463 -5.69 0.70 -32.08
CA ILE A 463 -5.88 1.62 -30.95
C ILE A 463 -6.74 2.82 -31.36
N LEU A 464 -6.48 3.43 -32.52
CA LEU A 464 -7.26 4.57 -33.01
C LEU A 464 -8.72 4.20 -33.29
N VAL A 465 -8.95 3.05 -33.95
CA VAL A 465 -10.30 2.52 -34.21
C VAL A 465 -10.99 2.14 -32.91
N GLY A 466 -10.26 1.55 -31.95
CA GLY A 466 -10.79 1.21 -30.62
C GLY A 466 -11.24 2.44 -29.85
N VAL A 467 -10.44 3.51 -29.80
CA VAL A 467 -10.83 4.78 -29.17
C VAL A 467 -12.05 5.39 -29.85
N HIS A 468 -12.09 5.39 -31.19
CA HIS A 468 -13.23 5.88 -31.94
C HIS A 468 -14.51 5.08 -31.64
N ALA A 469 -14.42 3.75 -31.62
CA ALA A 469 -15.54 2.87 -31.32
C ALA A 469 -16.05 3.05 -29.88
N GLU A 470 -15.15 3.17 -28.90
CA GLU A 470 -15.50 3.41 -27.49
C GLU A 470 -16.22 4.75 -27.29
N VAL A 471 -15.70 5.82 -27.91
CA VAL A 471 -16.32 7.15 -27.89
C VAL A 471 -17.70 7.10 -28.55
N GLN A 472 -17.80 6.49 -29.72
CA GLN A 472 -19.07 6.37 -30.44
C GLN A 472 -20.13 5.57 -29.67
N GLN A 473 -19.72 4.60 -28.84
CA GLN A 473 -20.62 3.77 -28.04
C GLN A 473 -21.11 4.48 -26.75
N CYS A 474 -20.28 5.31 -26.12
CA CYS A 474 -20.59 5.89 -24.81
C CYS A 474 -20.89 7.39 -24.84
N SER A 475 -20.40 8.12 -25.85
CA SER A 475 -20.46 9.57 -25.92
C SER A 475 -20.53 10.02 -27.38
N CYS A 476 -21.74 10.12 -27.94
CA CYS A 476 -21.96 10.79 -29.23
C CYS A 476 -21.64 12.30 -29.20
N TYR A 477 -21.19 12.81 -28.06
CA TYR A 477 -20.87 14.21 -27.81
C TYR A 477 -19.61 14.70 -28.55
N ILE A 478 -18.69 13.79 -28.89
CA ILE A 478 -17.32 14.17 -29.32
C ILE A 478 -17.16 14.16 -30.85
N CYS A 479 -18.17 13.72 -31.61
CA CYS A 479 -18.08 13.58 -33.08
C CYS A 479 -18.78 14.70 -33.89
N LEU A 480 -18.80 15.94 -33.39
CA LEU A 480 -19.13 17.11 -34.21
C LEU A 480 -18.05 18.19 -34.12
#